data_AF-A0A2V3JE56-F1
#
_entry.id   AF-A0A2V3JE56-F1
#
_cell.length_a   1.000
_cell.length_b   1.000
_cell.length_c   1.000
_cell.angle_alpha   90.00
_cell.angle_beta   90.00
_cell.angle_gamma   90.00
#
_symmetry.space_group_name_H-M   'P 1'
#
loop_
_entity.id
_entity.type
_entity.pdbx_description
1 polymer ?
#
loop_
_entity_poly.entity_id
_entity_poly.type
_entity_poly.pdbx_seq_one_letter_code
_entity_poly.pdbx_strand_id
1 'polypeptide(L)' 'MLQDLGDEVGKKFLEDKKMQDLLSKRNNSILAHGLVPVKREDAERMFESVREYVELVVEDAEGLMIESEFPKL' A
#
# COMPACT_ATOMS: atom_id res chain seq x y z
N MET A 1 -16.56 -6.55 2.49
CA MET A 1 -15.38 -5.69 2.70
C MET A 1 -15.00 -5.71 4.18
N LEU A 2 -13.77 -5.36 4.57
CA LEU A 2 -13.36 -5.29 5.99
C LEU A 2 -14.26 -4.35 6.81
N GLN A 3 -14.68 -3.22 6.23
CA GLN A 3 -15.66 -2.30 6.86
C GLN A 3 -16.98 -2.97 7.27
N ASP A 4 -17.45 -3.94 6.49
CA ASP A 4 -18.75 -4.61 6.73
C ASP A 4 -18.65 -5.55 7.94
N LEU A 5 -17.43 -5.89 8.34
CA LEU A 5 -17.10 -6.65 9.54
C LEU A 5 -16.81 -5.73 10.75
N GLY A 6 -16.95 -4.41 10.58
CA GLY A 6 -16.66 -3.42 11.62
C GLY A 6 -15.17 -3.12 11.83
N ASP A 7 -14.29 -3.60 10.95
CA ASP A 7 -12.84 -3.46 11.06
C ASP A 7 -12.38 -2.01 10.82
N GLU A 8 -11.55 -1.48 11.72
CA GLU A 8 -11.05 -0.10 11.69
C GLU A 8 -10.16 0.19 10.47
N VAL A 9 -9.42 -0.81 9.97
CA VAL A 9 -8.64 -0.68 8.73
C VAL A 9 -9.56 -0.49 7.53
N GLY A 10 -10.67 -1.23 7.53
CA GLY A 10 -11.72 -1.10 6.53
C GLY A 10 -12.33 0.30 6.52
N LYS A 11 -12.59 0.88 7.69
CA LYS A 11 -13.10 2.26 7.83
C LYS A 11 -12.07 3.30 7.37
N LYS A 12 -10.82 3.20 7.84
CA LYS A 12 -9.71 4.06 7.41
C LYS A 12 -9.60 4.10 5.88
N PHE A 13 -9.67 2.94 5.24
CA PHE A 13 -9.56 2.83 3.79
C PHE A 13 -10.64 3.63 3.03
N LEU A 14 -11.89 3.70 3.52
CA LEU A 14 -12.97 4.42 2.83
C LEU A 14 -12.74 5.93 2.76
N GLU A 15 -12.16 6.47 3.83
CA GLU A 15 -11.84 7.89 3.99
C GLU A 15 -10.53 8.25 3.28
N ASP A 16 -9.63 7.27 3.11
CA ASP A 16 -8.33 7.42 2.48
C ASP A 16 -8.39 7.48 0.94
N LYS A 17 -8.77 8.65 0.42
CA LYS A 17 -8.80 8.91 -1.03
C LYS A 17 -7.44 8.79 -1.70
N LYS A 18 -6.35 9.05 -0.97
CA LYS A 18 -4.98 8.91 -1.48
C LYS A 18 -4.70 7.43 -1.80
N MET A 19 -4.99 6.52 -0.87
CA MET A 19 -4.79 5.09 -1.09
C MET A 19 -5.68 4.56 -2.23
N GLN A 20 -6.94 5.02 -2.31
CA GLN A 20 -7.84 4.64 -3.40
C GLN A 20 -7.30 5.08 -4.78
N ASP A 21 -6.78 6.30 -4.90
CA ASP A 21 -6.14 6.80 -6.15
C ASP A 21 -4.90 5.97 -6.51
N LEU A 22 -4.03 5.68 -5.54
CA LEU A 22 -2.82 4.90 -5.76
C LEU A 22 -3.14 3.48 -6.25
N LEU A 23 -4.14 2.80 -5.65
CA LEU A 23 -4.59 1.49 -6.12
C LEU A 23 -5.18 1.54 -7.53
N SER A 24 -5.94 2.59 -7.85
CA SER A 24 -6.46 2.82 -9.20
C SER A 24 -5.32 2.97 -10.23
N LYS A 25 -4.29 3.77 -9.91
CA LYS A 25 -3.09 3.91 -10.76
C LYS A 25 -2.36 2.58 -10.95
N ARG A 26 -2.19 1.80 -9.89
CA ARG A 26 -1.59 0.46 -9.96
C ARG A 26 -2.37 -0.47 -10.88
N ASN A 27 -3.69 -0.46 -10.82
CA ASN A 27 -4.55 -1.30 -11.67
C ASN A 27 -4.52 -0.87 -13.15
N ASN A 28 -4.46 0.43 -13.40
CA ASN A 28 -4.37 0.97 -14.76
C ASN A 28 -2.94 0.95 -15.34
N SER A 29 -1.97 0.40 -14.60
CA SER A 29 -0.59 0.34 -15.06
C SER A 29 -0.33 -0.74 -16.11
N ILE A 30 0.73 -0.56 -16.90
CA ILE A 30 1.18 -1.49 -17.95
C ILE A 30 1.43 -2.91 -17.42
N LEU A 31 1.95 -3.03 -16.19
CA LEU A 31 2.26 -4.33 -15.57
C LEU A 31 1.04 -4.98 -14.91
N ALA A 32 -0.11 -4.31 -14.87
CA ALA A 32 -1.36 -4.84 -14.36
C ALA A 32 -2.35 -5.07 -15.51
N HIS A 33 -3.35 -4.20 -15.66
CA HIS A 33 -4.43 -4.37 -16.63
C HIS A 33 -4.66 -3.15 -17.52
N GLY A 34 -3.80 -2.13 -17.44
CA GLY A 34 -3.95 -0.92 -18.26
C GLY A 34 -2.71 -0.59 -19.07
N LEU A 35 -2.63 0.66 -19.53
CA LEU A 35 -1.56 1.16 -20.40
C LEU A 35 -0.85 2.39 -19.82
N VAL A 36 -1.19 2.77 -18.58
CA VAL A 36 -0.65 3.98 -17.95
C VAL A 36 0.74 3.67 -17.39
N PRO A 37 1.79 4.44 -17.74
CA PRO A 37 3.09 4.28 -17.11
C PRO A 37 3.04 4.78 -15.66
N VAL A 38 3.73 4.09 -14.76
CA VAL A 38 3.87 4.47 -13.34
C VAL A 38 5.15 5.28 -13.18
N LYS A 39 5.05 6.45 -12.51
CA LYS A 39 6.22 7.27 -12.21
C LYS A 39 6.86 6.84 -10.89
N ARG A 40 8.13 7.21 -10.69
CA ARG A 40 8.87 6.95 -9.44
C ARG A 40 8.09 7.46 -8.23
N GLU A 41 7.56 8.68 -8.32
CA GLU A 41 6.87 9.32 -7.21
C GLU A 41 5.54 8.64 -6.87
N ASP A 42 4.90 7.96 -7.83
CA ASP A 42 3.70 7.16 -7.55
C ASP A 42 4.07 5.87 -6.79
N ALA A 43 5.21 5.25 -7.12
CA ALA A 43 5.71 4.07 -6.41
C ALA A 43 6.16 4.40 -4.98
N GLU A 44 6.89 5.50 -4.79
CA GLU A 44 7.31 5.97 -3.46
C GLU A 44 6.10 6.30 -2.58
N ARG A 45 5.10 7.02 -3.12
CA ARG A 45 3.85 7.30 -2.40
C ARG A 45 3.05 6.05 -2.07
N MET A 46 3.04 5.05 -2.96
CA MET A 46 2.41 3.76 -2.70
C MET A 46 3.11 3.04 -1.55
N PHE A 47 4.44 3.00 -1.56
CA PHE A 47 5.22 2.35 -0.50
C PHE A 47 4.91 2.97 0.87
N GLU A 48 4.98 4.30 0.98
CA GLU A 48 4.66 5.01 2.23
C GLU A 48 3.24 4.71 2.72
N SER A 49 2.24 4.85 1.82
CA SER A 49 0.85 4.59 2.19
C SER A 49 0.63 3.15 2.61
N VAL A 50 1.18 2.15 1.90
CA VAL A 50 1.07 0.74 2.32
C VAL A 50 1.74 0.51 3.67
N ARG A 51 2.92 1.11 3.91
CA ARG A 51 3.63 0.99 5.18
C ARG A 51 2.77 1.46 6.36
N GLU A 52 2.07 2.59 6.21
CA GLU A 52 1.13 3.07 7.23
C GLU A 52 0.04 2.04 7.57
N TYR A 53 -0.48 1.30 6.58
CA TYR A 53 -1.45 0.23 6.83
C TYR A 53 -0.82 -1.00 7.49
N VAL A 54 0.42 -1.35 7.13
CA VAL A 54 1.14 -2.48 7.73
C VAL A 54 1.43 -2.20 9.20
N GLU A 55 1.92 -1.01 9.53
CA GLU A 55 2.21 -0.57 10.90
C GLU A 55 0.96 -0.58 11.80
N LEU A 56 -0.25 -0.45 11.23
CA LEU A 56 -1.51 -0.53 11.98
C LEU A 56 -1.92 -1.97 12.33
N VAL A 57 -1.46 -2.97 11.56
CA VAL A 57 -1.95 -4.36 11.69
C VAL A 57 -0.86 -5.35 12.10
N VAL A 58 0.41 -4.95 12.05
CA VAL A 58 1.56 -5.77 12.38
C VAL A 58 2.36 -5.09 13.49
N GLU A 59 2.44 -5.75 14.64
CA GLU A 59 3.09 -5.23 15.85
C GLU A 59 4.58 -4.92 15.66
N ASP A 60 5.31 -5.79 14.95
CA ASP A 60 6.73 -5.60 14.60
C ASP A 60 6.94 -5.41 13.09
N ALA A 61 6.17 -4.49 12.50
CA ALA A 61 6.28 -4.17 11.08
C ALA A 61 7.71 -3.77 10.67
N GLU A 62 8.37 -2.96 11.50
CA GLU A 62 9.71 -2.43 11.23
C GLU A 62 10.77 -3.53 11.25
N GLY A 63 10.78 -4.40 12.26
CA GLY A 63 11.71 -5.53 12.34
C GLY A 63 11.57 -6.45 11.14
N LEU A 64 10.34 -6.81 10.77
CA LEU A 64 10.06 -7.66 9.60
C LEU A 64 10.49 -7.01 8.27
N MET A 65 10.35 -5.69 8.14
CA MET A 65 10.84 -4.98 6.96
C MET A 65 12.37 -5.05 6.85
N ILE A 66 13.08 -4.86 7.97
CA ILE A 66 14.54 -4.96 8.01
C ILE A 66 15.00 -6.38 7.65
N GLU A 67 14.35 -7.41 8.19
CA GLU A 67 14.64 -8.81 7.88
C GLU A 67 14.36 -9.17 6.42
N SER A 68 13.41 -8.46 5.78
CA SER A 68 13.06 -8.65 4.37
C SER A 68 13.98 -7.92 3.39
N GLU A 69 14.91 -7.09 3.88
CA GLU A 69 15.88 -6.43 3.00
C GLU A 69 16.75 -7.46 2.26
N PHE A 70 17.15 -7.12 1.03
CA PHE A 70 18.13 -7.94 0.33
C PHE A 70 19.43 -8.02 1.16
N PRO A 71 20.03 -9.21 1.32
CA PRO A 71 21.31 -9.36 2.00
C PRO A 71 22.35 -8.41 1.40
N LYS A 72 22.96 -7.59 2.25
CA LYS A 72 24.04 -6.69 1.87
C LYS A 72 25.32 -7.52 1.75
N LEU A 73 25.99 -7.43 0.60
CA LEU A 73 27.26 -8.11 0.32
C LEU A 73 28.43 -7.49 1.10
#